data_AF-B3TAB9-F1
#
_entry.id   AF-B3TAB9-F1
#
_cell.length_a   1.000
_cell.length_b   1.000
_cell.length_c   1.000
_cell.angle_alpha   90.00
_cell.angle_beta   90.00
_cell.angle_gamma   90.00
#
_symmetry.space_group_name_H-M   'P 1'
#
loop_
_entity.id
_entity.type
_entity.pdbx_description
1 polymer ?
#
loop_
_entity_poly.entity_id
_entity_poly.type
_entity_poly.pdbx_seq_one_letter_code
_entity_poly.pdbx_strand_id
1 'polypeptide(L)'
;MHTVYKALPIEDVDRIIAYCKDHTIENGGLFEVYPDPDGTVTTVVVNSRQEDEPLEKFRPLGTFYCNYLGPGIISLEEEDSHHDGMPSAKRHIKAIKQTIETLIATRRGANEP
;
A
#
# COMPACT_ATOMS: atom_id res chain seq x y z
N MET A 1 2.56 14.91 -6.32
CA MET A 1 4.01 14.85 -5.97
C MET A 1 4.21 13.69 -5.00
N HIS A 2 5.28 12.88 -5.11
CA HIS A 2 5.51 11.79 -4.16
C HIS A 2 6.27 12.29 -2.92
N THR A 3 5.79 11.94 -1.73
CA THR A 3 6.46 12.23 -0.47
C THR A 3 6.93 10.96 0.21
N VAL A 4 8.07 11.07 0.89
CA VAL A 4 8.57 10.01 1.77
C VAL A 4 7.59 9.86 2.93
N TYR A 5 7.00 8.66 3.07
CA TYR A 5 6.18 8.32 4.22
C TYR A 5 7.02 7.64 5.31
N LYS A 6 7.78 6.60 4.94
CA LYS A 6 8.65 5.84 5.84
C LYS A 6 9.94 5.44 5.13
N ALA A 7 11.03 5.43 5.89
CA ALA A 7 12.26 4.73 5.54
C ALA A 7 12.38 3.48 6.42
N LEU A 8 12.60 2.34 5.80
CA LEU A 8 12.70 1.03 6.44
C LEU A 8 13.95 0.30 5.93
N PRO A 9 14.45 -0.73 6.66
CA PRO A 9 15.39 -1.67 6.08
C PRO A 9 14.82 -2.26 4.77
N ILE A 10 15.69 -2.45 3.76
CA ILE A 10 15.29 -2.98 2.44
C ILE A 10 14.54 -4.31 2.60
N GLU A 11 15.05 -5.20 3.46
CA GLU A 11 14.44 -6.49 3.77
C GLU A 11 12.99 -6.38 4.28
N ASP A 12 12.67 -5.33 5.04
CA ASP A 12 11.31 -5.12 5.53
C ASP A 12 10.39 -4.66 4.38
N VAL A 13 10.89 -3.85 3.44
CA VAL A 13 10.13 -3.46 2.25
C VAL A 13 9.90 -4.65 1.32
N ASP A 14 10.90 -5.50 1.12
CA ASP A 14 10.77 -6.72 0.31
C ASP A 14 9.71 -7.68 0.88
N ARG A 15 9.67 -7.81 2.22
CA ARG A 15 8.63 -8.59 2.91
C ARG A 15 7.24 -7.98 2.75
N ILE A 16 7.12 -6.66 2.83
CA ILE A 16 5.86 -5.96 2.59
C ILE A 16 5.38 -6.25 1.16
N ILE A 17 6.28 -6.13 0.17
CA ILE A 17 5.98 -6.46 -1.22
C ILE A 17 5.52 -7.91 -1.36
N ALA A 18 6.24 -8.86 -0.76
CA ALA A 18 5.88 -10.28 -0.80
C ALA A 18 4.50 -10.53 -0.18
N TYR A 19 4.22 -9.98 1.01
CA TYR A 19 2.91 -10.10 1.65
C TYR A 19 1.79 -9.56 0.77
N CYS A 20 1.99 -8.39 0.15
CA CYS A 20 1.00 -7.81 -0.74
C CYS A 20 0.76 -8.67 -1.99
N LYS A 21 1.80 -9.32 -2.53
CA LYS A 21 1.68 -10.27 -3.66
C LYS A 21 0.91 -11.52 -3.27
N ASP A 22 1.08 -12.02 -2.05
CA ASP A 22 0.34 -13.19 -1.57
C ASP A 22 -1.13 -12.86 -1.28
N HIS A 23 -1.43 -11.62 -0.86
CA HIS A 23 -2.76 -11.14 -0.48
C HIS A 23 -3.37 -10.22 -1.55
N THR A 24 -3.22 -10.58 -2.82
CA THR A 24 -3.88 -9.84 -3.90
C THR A 24 -5.40 -10.00 -3.87
N ILE A 25 -6.11 -9.12 -4.57
CA ILE A 25 -7.56 -9.25 -4.78
C ILE A 25 -7.94 -10.62 -5.37
N GLU A 26 -7.16 -11.11 -6.34
CA GLU A 26 -7.37 -12.42 -6.96
C GLU A 26 -7.24 -13.58 -5.95
N ASN A 27 -6.45 -13.38 -4.90
CA ASN A 27 -6.28 -14.33 -3.80
C ASN A 27 -7.23 -14.07 -2.61
N GLY A 28 -8.27 -13.22 -2.78
CA GLY A 28 -9.22 -12.86 -1.73
C GLY A 28 -8.69 -11.84 -0.71
N GLY A 29 -7.57 -11.19 -1.01
CA GLY A 29 -6.98 -10.12 -0.23
C GLY A 29 -7.42 -8.73 -0.67
N LEU A 30 -6.55 -7.73 -0.47
CA LEU A 30 -6.86 -6.31 -0.63
C LEU A 30 -5.98 -5.59 -1.64
N PHE A 31 -4.92 -6.24 -2.12
CA PHE A 31 -3.86 -5.56 -2.83
C PHE A 31 -3.92 -5.82 -4.32
N GLU A 32 -3.50 -4.83 -5.10
CA GLU A 32 -3.01 -5.04 -6.44
C GLU A 32 -1.54 -4.63 -6.45
N VAL A 33 -0.68 -5.46 -7.03
CA VAL A 33 0.77 -5.26 -6.97
C VAL A 33 1.33 -5.18 -8.37
N TYR A 34 1.92 -4.02 -8.68
CA TYR A 34 2.47 -3.70 -9.99
C TYR A 34 3.96 -3.40 -9.84
N PRO A 35 4.84 -4.40 -10.05
CA PRO A 35 6.27 -4.14 -10.17
C PRO A 35 6.54 -3.37 -11.45
N ASP A 36 7.52 -2.46 -11.42
CA ASP A 36 8.01 -1.83 -12.64
C ASP A 36 8.80 -2.85 -13.50
N PRO A 37 9.05 -2.56 -14.79
CA PRO A 37 9.76 -3.48 -15.69
C PRO A 37 11.15 -3.91 -15.20
N ASP A 38 11.86 -3.04 -14.49
CA ASP A 38 13.19 -3.32 -13.93
C ASP A 38 13.10 -4.00 -12.55
N GLY A 39 11.90 -4.12 -11.97
CA GLY A 39 11.64 -4.74 -10.67
C GLY A 39 12.22 -3.97 -9.48
N THR A 40 12.65 -2.73 -9.69
CA THR A 40 13.29 -1.86 -8.69
C THR A 40 12.28 -1.12 -7.83
N VAL A 41 11.12 -0.83 -8.40
CA VAL A 41 9.99 -0.12 -7.81
C VAL A 41 8.79 -1.05 -7.83
N THR A 42 8.00 -1.03 -6.77
CA THR A 42 6.72 -1.73 -6.74
C THR A 42 5.61 -0.80 -6.31
N THR A 43 4.61 -0.65 -7.16
CA THR A 43 3.40 0.09 -6.87
C THR A 43 2.39 -0.86 -6.23
N VAL A 44 1.81 -0.47 -5.10
CA VAL A 44 0.79 -1.26 -4.41
C VAL A 44 -0.48 -0.42 -4.28
N VAL A 45 -1.56 -0.89 -4.90
CA VAL A 45 -2.89 -0.33 -4.73
C VAL A 45 -3.58 -1.08 -3.60
N VAL A 46 -4.13 -0.33 -2.65
CA VAL A 46 -4.92 -0.85 -1.53
C VAL A 46 -6.39 -0.65 -1.85
N ASN A 47 -7.17 -1.71 -1.81
CA ASN A 47 -8.60 -1.67 -2.11
C ASN A 47 -9.45 -1.86 -0.85
N SER A 48 -10.70 -1.40 -0.93
CA SER A 48 -11.68 -1.61 0.13
C SER A 48 -12.11 -3.08 0.18
N ARG A 49 -12.09 -3.69 1.37
CA ARG A 49 -12.69 -5.01 1.56
C ARG A 49 -14.21 -4.87 1.50
N GLN A 50 -14.83 -5.47 0.48
CA GLN A 50 -16.26 -5.70 0.47
C GLN A 50 -16.46 -7.21 0.52
N GLU A 51 -16.68 -7.75 1.71
CA GLU A 51 -16.78 -9.20 1.96
C GLU A 51 -17.89 -9.89 1.13
N ASP A 52 -18.81 -9.12 0.53
CA ASP A 52 -19.96 -9.60 -0.23
C ASP A 52 -20.12 -8.98 -1.63
N GLU A 53 -19.17 -8.17 -2.13
CA GLU A 53 -19.30 -7.54 -3.45
C GLU A 53 -18.33 -8.14 -4.49
N PRO A 54 -18.75 -8.24 -5.78
CA PRO A 54 -17.88 -8.72 -6.85
C PRO A 54 -16.64 -7.84 -7.01
N LEU A 55 -15.56 -8.44 -7.54
CA LEU A 55 -14.27 -7.76 -7.77
C LEU A 55 -14.41 -6.42 -8.50
N GLU A 56 -15.37 -6.32 -9.41
CA GLU A 56 -15.70 -5.10 -10.18
C GLU A 56 -16.16 -3.90 -9.33
N LYS A 57 -16.51 -4.14 -8.06
CA LYS A 57 -16.96 -3.11 -7.11
C LYS A 57 -15.90 -2.70 -6.09
N PHE A 58 -14.77 -3.42 -6.01
CA PHE A 58 -13.66 -3.01 -5.16
C PHE A 58 -13.21 -1.61 -5.61
N ARG A 59 -13.25 -0.65 -4.67
CA ARG A 59 -12.78 0.70 -4.93
C ARG A 59 -11.38 0.86 -4.37
N PRO A 60 -10.43 1.41 -5.14
CA PRO A 60 -9.12 1.72 -4.62
C PRO A 60 -9.25 2.75 -3.51
N LEU A 61 -8.79 2.37 -2.31
CA LEU A 61 -8.58 3.27 -1.19
C LEU A 61 -7.37 4.16 -1.46
N GLY A 62 -6.41 3.68 -2.24
CA GLY A 62 -5.32 4.47 -2.81
C GLY A 62 -4.03 3.67 -2.86
N THR A 63 -2.94 4.39 -3.10
CA THR A 63 -1.70 3.76 -3.57
C THR A 63 -0.51 4.14 -2.68
N PHE A 64 0.38 3.18 -2.46
CA PHE A 64 1.72 3.44 -1.94
C PHE A 64 2.77 2.80 -2.84
N TYR A 65 3.98 3.33 -2.77
CA TYR A 65 5.06 2.96 -3.66
C TYR A 65 6.26 2.52 -2.84
N CYS A 66 6.71 1.31 -3.11
CA CYS A 66 7.93 0.76 -2.54
C CYS A 66 9.10 1.11 -3.45
N ASN A 67 10.18 1.59 -2.85
CA ASN A 67 11.46 1.90 -3.48
C ASN A 67 11.46 3.04 -4.53
N TYR A 68 10.34 3.75 -4.71
CA TYR A 68 10.20 4.80 -5.74
C TYR A 68 11.14 5.99 -5.54
N LEU A 69 11.28 6.48 -4.30
CA LEU A 69 12.20 7.59 -3.97
C LEU A 69 13.60 7.10 -3.54
N GLY A 70 13.85 5.79 -3.60
CA GLY A 70 15.09 5.15 -3.19
C GLY A 70 14.85 3.82 -2.47
N PRO A 71 15.85 2.92 -2.41
CA PRO A 71 15.71 1.62 -1.75
C PRO A 71 15.31 1.75 -0.27
N GLY A 72 14.36 0.94 0.18
CA GLY A 72 13.85 0.96 1.56
C GLY A 72 12.84 2.08 1.84
N ILE A 73 12.46 2.88 0.83
CA ILE A 73 11.51 3.97 0.99
C ILE A 73 10.11 3.53 0.60
N ILE A 74 9.15 3.77 1.50
CA ILE A 74 7.72 3.78 1.17
C ILE A 74 7.32 5.23 0.95
N SER A 75 6.81 5.54 -0.24
CA SER A 75 6.27 6.86 -0.58
C SER A 75 4.77 6.80 -0.86
N LEU A 76 4.13 7.95 -0.67
CA LEU A 76 2.71 8.18 -0.97
C LEU A 76 2.61 9.31 -1.98
N GLU A 77 1.59 9.28 -2.83
CA GLU A 77 1.21 10.47 -3.58
C GLU A 77 0.57 11.49 -2.63
N GLU A 78 1.10 12.72 -2.63
CA GLU A 78 0.39 13.87 -2.07
C GLU A 78 -0.85 14.15 -2.90
N GLU A 79 -1.99 14.33 -2.22
CA GLU A 79 -3.16 14.96 -2.81
C GLU A 79 -2.79 16.37 -3.28
N ASP A 80 -3.02 16.64 -4.55
CA ASP A 80 -2.83 17.95 -5.13
C ASP A 80 -3.65 18.98 -4.34
N SER A 81 -2.96 19.90 -3.66
CA SER A 81 -3.55 20.87 -2.73
C SER A 81 -4.43 21.91 -3.43
N HIS A 82 -4.60 21.80 -4.75
CA HIS A 82 -5.47 22.65 -5.57
C HIS A 82 -6.76 21.97 -6.00
N HIS A 83 -6.95 20.69 -5.68
CA HIS A 83 -8.26 20.09 -5.76
C HIS A 83 -9.04 20.46 -4.50
N ASP A 84 -10.15 21.19 -4.68
CA ASP A 84 -11.22 21.40 -3.70
C ASP A 84 -11.99 20.07 -3.46
N GLY A 85 -11.21 18.99 -3.29
CA GLY A 85 -11.62 17.61 -3.29
C GLY A 85 -12.21 17.26 -1.94
N MET A 86 -13.53 17.21 -1.91
CA MET A 86 -14.42 16.39 -1.07
C MET A 86 -13.73 15.65 0.10
N PRO A 87 -14.21 15.77 1.36
CA PRO A 87 -13.60 15.18 2.57
C PRO A 87 -13.37 13.65 2.58
N SER A 88 -13.80 12.95 1.53
CA SER A 88 -13.47 11.54 1.24
C SER A 88 -11.97 11.33 1.01
N ALA A 89 -11.29 12.23 0.30
CA ALA A 89 -9.90 12.02 -0.10
C ALA A 89 -8.92 12.04 1.11
N LYS A 90 -9.11 12.96 2.06
CA LYS A 90 -8.36 12.98 3.34
C LYS A 90 -8.54 11.72 4.20
N ARG A 91 -9.68 11.02 4.10
CA ARG A 91 -9.92 9.76 4.82
C ARG A 91 -9.14 8.60 4.21
N HIS A 92 -8.93 8.64 2.90
CA HIS A 92 -8.24 7.60 2.14
C HIS A 92 -6.76 7.48 2.53
N ILE A 93 -6.03 8.61 2.64
CA ILE A 93 -4.62 8.60 3.05
C ILE A 93 -4.43 8.01 4.46
N LYS A 94 -5.34 8.29 5.39
CA LYS A 94 -5.25 7.73 6.76
C LYS A 94 -5.36 6.20 6.74
N ALA A 95 -6.27 5.64 5.95
CA ALA A 95 -6.46 4.20 5.83
C ALA A 95 -5.23 3.52 5.20
N ILE A 96 -4.62 4.13 4.19
CA ILE A 96 -3.38 3.63 3.58
C ILE A 96 -2.25 3.63 4.61
N LYS A 97 -2.06 4.74 5.35
CA LYS A 97 -1.05 4.83 6.42
C LYS A 97 -1.27 3.76 7.49
N GLN A 98 -2.50 3.54 7.94
CA GLN A 98 -2.83 2.48 8.89
C GLN A 98 -2.53 1.08 8.34
N THR A 99 -2.81 0.85 7.06
CA THR A 99 -2.47 -0.40 6.38
C THR A 99 -0.96 -0.63 6.39
N ILE A 100 -0.18 0.39 6.01
CA ILE A 100 1.29 0.32 6.04
C ILE A 100 1.80 0.08 7.48
N GLU A 101 1.29 0.80 8.48
CA GLU A 101 1.68 0.55 9.88
C GLU A 101 1.31 -0.87 10.33
N THR A 102 0.19 -1.43 9.88
CA THR A 102 -0.20 -2.81 10.18
C THR A 102 0.77 -3.78 9.54
N LEU A 103 1.11 -3.61 8.25
CA LEU A 103 2.10 -4.44 7.54
C LEU A 103 3.47 -4.39 8.24
N ILE A 104 3.87 -3.22 8.73
CA ILE A 104 5.10 -3.05 9.52
C ILE A 104 4.96 -3.72 10.89
N ALA A 105 3.81 -3.61 11.55
CA ALA A 105 3.59 -4.14 12.90
C ALA A 105 3.43 -5.67 12.94
N THR A 106 2.94 -6.30 11.87
CA THR A 106 2.88 -7.78 11.74
C THR A 106 4.27 -8.42 11.89
N ARG A 107 5.35 -7.65 11.71
CA ARG A 107 6.74 -7.99 12.11
C ARG A 107 6.89 -8.42 13.58
N ARG A 108 6.07 -7.88 14.49
CA ARG A 108 6.22 -8.05 15.94
C ARG A 108 5.33 -9.16 16.53
N GLY A 109 4.38 -9.69 15.76
CA GLY A 109 3.43 -10.71 16.23
C GLY A 109 3.63 -12.11 15.64
N ALA A 110 4.41 -12.27 14.56
CA ALA A 110 4.64 -13.58 13.94
C ALA A 110 5.75 -14.41 14.62
N ASN A 111 5.88 -14.26 15.95
CA ASN A 111 6.79 -15.02 16.79
C ASN A 111 6.03 -15.43 18.07
N GLU A 112 4.94 -16.18 17.90
CA GLU A 112 4.40 -17.02 18.98
C GLU A 112 4.27 -18.46 18.46
N PRO A 113 4.75 -19.45 19.25
CA PRO A 113 4.94 -20.85 18.86
C PRO A 113 3.65 -21.66 18.70
#